data_AF-A0A3D0GQG4-F1
#
_entry.id   AF-A0A3D0GQG4-F1
#
_cell.length_a   1.000
_cell.length_b   1.000
_cell.length_c   1.000
_cell.angle_alpha   90.00
_cell.angle_beta   90.00
_cell.angle_gamma   90.00
#
_symmetry.space_group_name_H-M   'P 1'
#
loop_
_entity.id
_entity.type
_entity.pdbx_description
1 polymer ?
#
loop_
_entity_poly.entity_id
_entity_poly.type
_entity_poly.pdbx_seq_one_letter_code
_entity_poly.pdbx_strand_id
1 'polypeptide(L)' 'MKNIDKRHYKGIGHKLKPVVTIAGAGLTDNIMAELDRALNDHE' A
#
# COMPACT_ATOMS: atom_id res chain seq x y z
N MET A 1 1.95 -2.24 -16.56
CA MET A 1 0.63 -2.55 -15.95
C MET A 1 -0.48 -2.20 -16.93
N LYS A 2 -1.26 -3.18 -17.38
CA LYS A 2 -2.41 -2.95 -18.27
C LYS A 2 -3.52 -2.29 -17.46
N ASN A 3 -4.38 -1.49 -18.10
CA ASN A 3 -5.44 -0.75 -17.40
C ASN A 3 -6.44 -1.71 -16.70
N ILE A 4 -6.56 -2.93 -17.21
CA ILE A 4 -7.37 -4.03 -16.67
C ILE A 4 -6.83 -4.48 -15.31
N ASP A 5 -5.51 -4.67 -15.20
CA ASP A 5 -4.85 -5.13 -13.98
C ASP A 5 -5.07 -4.12 -12.85
N LYS A 6 -4.93 -2.81 -13.14
CA LYS A 6 -5.18 -1.74 -12.17
C LYS A 6 -6.61 -1.78 -11.61
N ARG A 7 -7.62 -2.04 -12.45
CA ARG A 7 -9.01 -2.14 -11.99
C ARG A 7 -9.23 -3.38 -11.12
N HIS A 8 -8.61 -4.50 -11.49
CA HIS A 8 -8.66 -5.73 -10.71
C HIS A 8 -8.07 -5.55 -9.30
N TYR A 9 -6.84 -5.02 -9.20
CA TYR A 9 -6.18 -4.79 -7.92
C TYR A 9 -6.91 -3.76 -7.04
N LYS A 10 -7.52 -2.71 -7.63
CA LYS A 10 -8.42 -1.80 -6.88
C LYS A 10 -9.59 -2.53 -6.23
N GLY A 11 -10.21 -3.47 -6.95
CA GLY A 11 -11.32 -4.27 -6.43
C GLY A 11 -10.91 -5.18 -5.27
N ILE A 12 -9.69 -5.73 -5.31
CA ILE A 12 -9.11 -6.50 -4.19
C ILE A 12 -8.86 -5.56 -3.00
N GLY A 13 -8.15 -4.45 -3.23
CA GLY A 13 -7.75 -3.49 -2.18
C GLY A 13 -8.93 -2.89 -1.40
N HIS A 14 -10.10 -2.68 -2.03
CA HIS A 14 -11.30 -2.17 -1.35
C HIS A 14 -11.80 -3.05 -0.20
N LYS A 15 -11.42 -4.33 -0.16
CA LYS A 15 -11.82 -5.27 0.90
C LYS A 15 -10.75 -5.41 2.00
N LEU A 16 -9.54 -4.92 1.74
CA LEU A 16 -8.41 -5.07 2.64
C LEU A 16 -8.41 -3.94 3.66
N LYS A 17 -7.89 -4.24 4.85
CA LYS A 17 -7.65 -3.23 5.87
C LYS A 17 -6.32 -2.53 5.57
N PRO A 18 -6.20 -1.23 5.85
CA PRO A 18 -4.92 -0.55 5.71
C PRO A 18 -3.88 -1.16 6.65
N VAL A 19 -2.69 -1.44 6.13
CA VAL A 19 -1.55 -2.01 6.88
C VAL A 19 -0.50 -0.97 7.26
N VAL A 20 -0.49 0.17 6.55
CA VAL A 20 0.34 1.34 6.85
C VAL A 20 -0.55 2.59 6.81
N THR A 21 -0.41 3.49 7.78
CA THR A 21 -1.15 4.76 7.85
C THR A 21 -0.18 5.93 8.02
N ILE A 22 -0.35 6.98 7.21
CA ILE A 22 0.48 8.19 7.27
C ILE A 22 -0.25 9.26 8.06
N ALA A 23 0.40 9.79 9.10
CA ALA A 23 -0.12 10.88 9.93
C ALA A 23 0.38 12.26 9.45
N GLY A 24 0.15 13.32 10.23
CA GLY A 24 0.42 14.71 9.82
C GLY A 24 1.87 15.06 9.47
N ALA A 25 2.85 14.25 9.90
CA ALA A 25 4.25 14.42 9.55
C ALA A 25 4.60 14.01 8.10
N GLY A 26 3.65 13.40 7.37
CA GLY A 26 3.85 13.01 5.97
C GLY A 26 4.77 11.80 5.79
N LEU A 27 5.41 11.73 4.62
CA LEU A 27 6.26 10.61 4.22
C LEU A 27 7.67 10.81 4.80
N THR A 28 7.95 10.12 5.91
CA THR A 28 9.27 10.10 6.54
C THR A 28 10.04 8.83 6.16
N ASP A 29 11.35 8.81 6.40
CA ASP A 29 12.18 7.62 6.13
C ASP A 29 11.67 6.36 6.85
N ASN A 30 11.16 6.52 8.08
CA ASN A 30 10.55 5.41 8.81
C ASN A 30 9.27 4.91 8.14
N ILE A 31 8.43 5.81 7.59
CA ILE A 31 7.24 5.42 6.85
C ILE A 31 7.60 4.73 5.53
N MET A 32 8.68 5.17 4.87
CA MET A 32 9.20 4.51 3.68
C MET A 32 9.67 3.09 3.97
N ALA A 33 10.43 2.89 5.06
CA ALA A 33 10.86 1.57 5.49
C ALA A 33 9.67 0.65 5.82
N GLU A 34 8.63 1.18 6.46
CA GLU A 34 7.41 0.41 6.73
C GLU A 34 6.60 0.09 5.48
N LEU A 35 6.59 0.98 4.48
CA LEU A 35 5.97 0.69 3.20
C LEU A 35 6.67 -0.47 2.49
N ASP A 36 8.00 -0.45 2.44
CA ASP A 36 8.79 -1.53 1.82
C ASP A 36 8.59 -2.86 2.55
N ARG A 37 8.56 -2.86 3.90
CA ARG A 37 8.26 -4.06 4.67
C ARG A 37 6.86 -4.59 4.38
N ALA A 38 5.85 -3.72 4.41
CA ALA A 38 4.46 -4.10 4.17
C ALA A 38 4.26 -4.67 2.76
N LEU A 39 4.97 -4.15 1.75
CA LEU A 39 4.95 -4.73 0.41
C LEU A 39 5.57 -6.15 0.42
N ASN A 40 6.76 -6.32 0.99
CA ASN A 40 7.42 -7.63 1.04
C ASN A 40 6.63 -8.69 1.84
N ASP A 41 5.87 -8.27 2.86
CA ASP A 41 5.08 -9.18 3.69
C ASP A 41 3.72 -9.58 3.06
N HIS A 42 3.23 -8.80 2.08
CA HIS A 42 1.85 -8.93 1.55
C HIS A 42 1.74 -9.10 0.04
N GLU A 43 2.84 -9.04 -0.72
CA GLU A 43 2.90 -9.30 -2.17
C GLU A 43 4.02 -10.30 -2.52
#